data_AF-A0A3D5I283-F1
#
_entry.id   AF-A0A3D5I283-F1
#
_cell.length_a   1.000
_cell.length_b   1.000
_cell.length_c   1.000
_cell.angle_alpha   90.00
_cell.angle_beta   90.00
_cell.angle_gamma   90.00
#
_symmetry.space_group_name_H-M   'P 1'
#
loop_
_entity.id
_entity.type
_entity.pdbx_description
1 polymer ?
#
loop_
_entity_poly.entity_id
_entity_poly.type
_entity_poly.pdbx_seq_one_letter_code
_entity_poly.pdbx_strand_id
1 'polypeptide(L)'
;MVWLRMFIADRLIYVELPKTACTHIGKLLALVVPGEQRGKHNKPSQAEFDRRPVFLGSVRNPWAWYVSLWAYGCQQEGMLWEALTHGRGSVRGLGWRAAPIYAGRRWLHSLRQRPAEWQRLYSDVQDVQAFRTWLRWLHEPARRWDSGERLALHACADRVGLLTYRYLDLFCRGSFRSIADLESLRAFDATANYLDHVIRTEHLEQDLLMVLERLQIAVSDEQRSQILGGGRSNPSRGKRSRWQDYYDQASIELVAQRDRFITERFGYKSPTL
;
A
#
# COMPACT_ATOMS: atom_id res chain seq x y z
N MET A 1 5.94 -8.10 -12.79
CA MET A 1 4.93 -8.77 -11.93
C MET A 1 5.44 -8.92 -10.50
N VAL A 2 5.30 -7.89 -9.67
CA VAL A 2 5.58 -7.97 -8.23
C VAL A 2 4.34 -8.55 -7.57
N TRP A 3 4.39 -9.86 -7.31
CA TRP A 3 3.33 -10.62 -6.68
C TRP A 3 3.18 -10.17 -5.23
N LEU A 4 2.02 -9.60 -4.87
CA LEU A 4 1.66 -9.47 -3.47
C LEU A 4 1.47 -10.87 -2.91
N ARG A 5 2.13 -11.13 -1.79
CA ARG A 5 2.09 -12.41 -1.10
C ARG A 5 1.13 -12.28 0.07
N MET A 6 0.50 -13.35 0.46
CA MET A 6 -0.11 -13.47 1.78
C MET A 6 0.69 -14.54 2.52
N PHE A 7 0.92 -14.33 3.81
CA PHE A 7 1.44 -15.41 4.66
C PHE A 7 0.26 -16.10 5.32
N ILE A 8 0.08 -17.38 5.01
CA ILE A 8 -1.06 -18.19 5.47
C ILE A 8 -0.52 -19.24 6.42
N ALA A 9 -1.06 -19.25 7.63
CA ALA A 9 -0.86 -20.29 8.62
C ALA A 9 -2.22 -20.74 9.16
N ASP A 10 -2.24 -21.80 9.98
CA ASP A 10 -3.51 -22.38 10.42
C ASP A 10 -4.35 -21.44 11.28
N ARG A 11 -3.70 -20.64 12.13
CA ARG A 11 -4.35 -19.75 13.09
C ARG A 11 -4.36 -18.29 12.65
N LEU A 12 -3.55 -17.91 11.66
CA LEU A 12 -3.42 -16.53 11.23
C LEU A 12 -3.20 -16.39 9.73
N ILE A 13 -3.70 -15.29 9.17
CA ILE A 13 -3.41 -14.87 7.80
C ILE A 13 -2.91 -13.44 7.83
N TYR A 14 -1.70 -13.22 7.32
CA TYR A 14 -1.14 -11.89 7.12
C TYR A 14 -1.38 -11.40 5.69
N VAL A 15 -2.12 -10.31 5.58
CA VAL A 15 -2.49 -9.65 4.33
C VAL A 15 -1.55 -8.47 4.08
N GLU A 16 -0.85 -8.51 2.95
CA GLU A 16 0.25 -7.59 2.66
C GLU A 16 -0.19 -6.32 1.92
N LEU A 17 -0.22 -5.18 2.62
CA LEU A 17 -0.32 -3.87 1.97
C LEU A 17 1.05 -3.49 1.36
N PRO A 18 1.17 -3.20 0.04
CA PRO A 18 2.48 -2.91 -0.53
C PRO A 18 3.21 -1.78 0.23
N LYS A 19 4.54 -1.94 0.39
CA LYS A 19 5.47 -0.96 1.00
C LYS A 19 5.32 -0.71 2.52
N THR A 20 4.69 -1.64 3.25
CA THR A 20 4.63 -1.69 4.73
C THR A 20 5.51 -2.81 5.31
N ALA A 21 6.72 -2.98 4.75
CA ALA A 21 7.70 -3.99 5.18
C ALA A 21 7.24 -5.46 5.11
N CYS A 22 6.31 -5.78 4.21
CA CYS A 22 5.70 -7.11 4.06
C CYS A 22 6.70 -8.27 3.98
N THR A 23 7.73 -8.15 3.14
CA THR A 23 8.75 -9.20 3.01
C THR A 23 9.48 -9.45 4.33
N HIS A 24 9.66 -8.42 5.16
CA HIS A 24 10.29 -8.57 6.46
C HIS A 24 9.34 -9.27 7.45
N ILE A 25 8.10 -8.79 7.56
CA ILE A 25 7.07 -9.38 8.42
C ILE A 25 6.83 -10.86 8.06
N GLY A 26 6.69 -11.16 6.78
CA GLY A 26 6.51 -12.54 6.31
C GLY A 26 7.70 -13.46 6.59
N LYS A 27 8.94 -12.93 6.65
CA LYS A 27 10.12 -13.70 7.08
C LYS A 27 10.09 -13.96 8.58
N LEU A 28 9.78 -12.93 9.39
CA LEU A 28 9.71 -13.07 10.84
C LEU A 28 8.59 -14.02 11.27
N LEU A 29 7.41 -13.93 10.62
CA LEU A 29 6.31 -14.88 10.85
C LEU A 29 6.73 -16.32 10.53
N ALA A 30 7.47 -16.54 9.44
CA ALA A 30 7.96 -17.87 9.07
C ALA A 30 9.00 -18.46 10.04
N LEU A 31 9.64 -17.64 10.89
CA LEU A 31 10.53 -18.13 11.96
C LEU A 31 9.77 -18.74 13.14
N VAL A 32 8.53 -18.30 13.36
CA VAL A 32 7.76 -18.61 14.57
C VAL A 32 6.58 -19.53 14.27
N VAL A 33 5.93 -19.32 13.13
CA VAL A 33 4.68 -19.99 12.79
C VAL A 33 4.90 -20.83 11.53
N PRO A 34 4.55 -22.13 11.55
CA PRO A 34 4.53 -22.92 10.33
C PRO A 34 3.45 -22.37 9.39
N GLY A 35 3.86 -21.93 8.21
CA GLY A 35 2.96 -21.33 7.22
C GLY A 35 3.66 -21.16 5.87
N GLU A 36 2.90 -20.73 4.88
CA GLU A 36 3.39 -20.54 3.52
C GLU A 36 3.17 -19.11 3.01
N GLN A 37 4.12 -18.60 2.24
CA GLN A 37 3.91 -17.38 1.45
C GLN A 37 3.25 -17.73 0.12
N ARG A 38 1.97 -17.40 -0.02
CA ARG A 38 1.19 -17.61 -1.24
C ARG A 38 1.11 -16.31 -2.04
N GLY A 39 1.80 -16.25 -3.19
CA GLY A 39 1.73 -15.10 -4.10
C GLY A 39 0.73 -15.36 -5.22
N LYS A 40 -0.41 -14.64 -5.23
CA LYS A 40 -1.35 -14.49 -6.38
C LYS A 40 -2.66 -13.79 -6.04
N HIS A 41 -3.03 -13.65 -4.76
CA HIS A 41 -4.33 -13.12 -4.36
C HIS A 41 -4.18 -11.89 -3.48
N ASN A 42 -4.70 -10.77 -3.99
CA ASN A 42 -4.64 -9.48 -3.30
C ASN A 42 -5.60 -9.41 -2.12
N LYS A 43 -6.46 -10.40 -1.87
CA LYS A 43 -7.44 -10.42 -0.76
C LYS A 43 -7.70 -11.87 -0.36
N PRO A 44 -8.04 -12.13 0.91
CA PRO A 44 -8.50 -13.45 1.33
C PRO A 44 -9.72 -13.89 0.50
N SER A 45 -9.69 -15.15 0.06
CA SER A 45 -10.78 -15.88 -0.56
C SER A 45 -11.87 -16.22 0.47
N GLN A 46 -13.07 -16.58 -0.02
CA GLN A 46 -14.14 -17.01 0.88
C GLN A 46 -13.73 -18.22 1.73
N ALA A 47 -12.98 -19.17 1.15
CA ALA A 47 -12.46 -20.32 1.88
C ALA A 47 -11.50 -19.93 3.02
N GLU A 48 -10.70 -18.88 2.85
CA GLU A 48 -9.83 -18.36 3.93
C GLU A 48 -10.65 -17.68 5.03
N PHE A 49 -11.73 -16.98 4.69
CA PHE A 49 -12.65 -16.43 5.70
C PHE A 49 -13.41 -17.52 6.46
N ASP A 50 -13.84 -18.58 5.78
CA ASP A 50 -14.62 -19.67 6.38
C ASP A 50 -13.82 -20.45 7.44
N ARG A 51 -12.48 -20.47 7.31
CA ARG A 51 -11.55 -21.00 8.33
C ARG A 51 -11.52 -20.18 9.62
N ARG A 52 -12.05 -18.95 9.61
CA ARG A 52 -12.03 -17.99 10.72
C ARG A 52 -10.64 -17.81 11.38
N PRO A 53 -9.56 -17.60 10.60
CA PRO A 53 -8.26 -17.29 11.17
C PRO A 53 -8.25 -15.87 11.75
N VAL A 54 -7.21 -15.54 12.51
CA VAL A 54 -6.92 -14.15 12.83
C VAL A 54 -6.29 -13.46 11.64
N PHE A 55 -6.90 -12.37 11.19
CA PHE A 55 -6.38 -11.54 10.09
C PHE A 55 -5.48 -10.43 10.62
N LEU A 56 -4.25 -10.44 10.11
CA LEU A 56 -3.24 -9.44 10.39
C LEU A 56 -3.00 -8.60 9.14
N GLY A 57 -2.91 -7.29 9.30
CA GLY A 57 -2.42 -6.39 8.26
C GLY A 57 -1.26 -5.55 8.76
N SER A 58 -0.68 -4.75 7.87
CA SER A 58 0.32 -3.77 8.26
C SER A 58 0.06 -2.42 7.60
N VAL A 59 0.45 -1.36 8.31
CA VAL A 59 0.36 0.02 7.87
C VAL A 59 1.69 0.73 8.09
N ARG A 60 1.81 1.90 7.50
CA ARG A 60 3.00 2.74 7.59
C ARG A 60 2.58 4.19 7.63
N ASN A 61 3.41 5.02 8.26
CA ASN A 61 3.32 6.46 8.17
C ASN A 61 3.16 6.89 6.68
N PRO A 62 2.10 7.65 6.33
CA PRO A 62 1.80 7.99 4.93
C PRO A 62 2.95 8.70 4.20
N TRP A 63 3.63 9.63 4.86
CA TRP A 63 4.74 10.36 4.26
C TRP A 63 5.94 9.44 3.95
N ALA A 64 6.28 8.55 4.89
CA ALA A 64 7.33 7.55 4.68
C ALA A 64 6.92 6.51 3.61
N TRP A 65 5.63 6.22 3.48
CA TRP A 65 5.09 5.27 2.50
C TRP A 65 5.25 5.78 1.07
N TYR A 66 4.88 7.04 0.78
CA TYR A 66 5.01 7.60 -0.57
C TYR A 66 6.48 7.65 -1.03
N VAL A 67 7.41 8.08 -0.17
CA VAL A 67 8.84 8.05 -0.50
C VAL A 67 9.29 6.63 -0.80
N SER A 68 8.82 5.65 0.00
CA SER A 68 9.17 4.26 -0.22
C SER A 68 8.60 3.69 -1.52
N LEU A 69 7.39 4.09 -1.90
CA LEU A 69 6.73 3.68 -3.13
C LEU A 69 7.40 4.30 -4.36
N TRP A 70 7.66 5.61 -4.32
CA TRP A 70 8.35 6.30 -5.40
C TRP A 70 9.77 5.78 -5.60
N ALA A 71 10.55 5.67 -4.53
CA ALA A 71 11.92 5.13 -4.59
C ALA A 71 11.98 3.68 -5.10
N TYR A 72 10.91 2.90 -4.93
CA TYR A 72 10.79 1.57 -5.51
C TYR A 72 10.57 1.64 -7.03
N GLY A 73 9.74 2.58 -7.49
CA GLY A 73 9.59 2.88 -8.92
C GLY A 73 10.85 3.44 -9.58
N CYS A 74 11.68 4.20 -8.87
CA CYS A 74 13.00 4.64 -9.38
C CYS A 74 13.93 3.46 -9.69
N GLN A 75 13.73 2.32 -9.02
CA GLN A 75 14.43 1.07 -9.31
C GLN A 75 13.77 0.27 -10.44
N GLN A 76 12.80 0.85 -11.15
CA GLN A 76 12.03 0.22 -12.22
C GLN A 76 11.23 -1.00 -11.73
N GLU A 77 10.75 -0.92 -10.49
CA GLU A 77 9.99 -1.99 -9.86
C GLU A 77 8.56 -1.55 -9.47
N GLY A 78 7.64 -2.51 -9.56
CA GLY A 78 6.28 -2.39 -9.05
C GLY A 78 5.24 -1.94 -10.08
N MET A 79 4.01 -2.41 -9.89
CA MET A 79 2.89 -2.21 -10.82
C MET A 79 2.54 -0.73 -11.04
N LEU A 80 2.75 0.13 -10.04
CA LEU A 80 2.48 1.56 -10.20
C LEU A 80 3.48 2.19 -11.17
N TRP A 81 4.77 1.87 -11.05
CA TRP A 81 5.77 2.33 -12.01
C TRP A 81 5.44 1.81 -13.41
N GLU A 82 5.14 0.51 -13.54
CA GLU A 82 4.74 -0.10 -14.82
C GLU A 82 3.55 0.67 -15.44
N ALA A 83 2.50 0.95 -14.68
CA ALA A 83 1.31 1.67 -15.15
C ALA A 83 1.56 3.13 -15.54
N LEU A 84 2.48 3.82 -14.86
CA LEU A 84 2.80 5.23 -15.12
C LEU A 84 3.76 5.40 -16.30
N THR A 85 4.72 4.49 -16.47
CA THR A 85 5.86 4.66 -17.38
C THR A 85 5.78 3.84 -18.66
N HIS A 86 4.92 2.82 -18.74
CA HIS A 86 4.76 2.05 -19.97
C HIS A 86 3.69 2.64 -20.87
N GLY A 87 3.91 2.47 -22.17
CA GLY A 87 2.95 2.86 -23.20
C GLY A 87 1.65 2.08 -23.15
N ARG A 88 0.75 2.43 -24.08
CA ARG A 88 -0.62 1.92 -24.15
C ARG A 88 -0.66 0.38 -24.13
N GLY A 89 -1.34 -0.19 -23.14
CA GLY A 89 -1.80 -1.56 -23.20
C GLY A 89 -2.97 -1.72 -24.18
N SER A 90 -3.26 -2.93 -24.62
CA SER A 90 -4.50 -3.22 -25.35
C SER A 90 -5.71 -3.17 -24.41
N VAL A 91 -6.90 -2.84 -24.92
CA VAL A 91 -8.16 -2.94 -24.14
C VAL A 91 -8.35 -4.33 -23.53
N ARG A 92 -7.90 -5.39 -24.22
CA ARG A 92 -7.92 -6.77 -23.71
C ARG A 92 -7.01 -6.93 -22.50
N GLY A 93 -5.81 -6.35 -22.53
CA GLY A 93 -4.87 -6.33 -21.39
C GLY A 93 -5.37 -5.52 -20.19
N LEU A 94 -6.34 -4.62 -20.39
CA LEU A 94 -6.99 -3.85 -19.31
C LEU A 94 -8.21 -4.57 -18.69
N GLY A 95 -8.42 -5.85 -19.01
CA GLY A 95 -9.48 -6.65 -18.42
C GLY A 95 -10.87 -6.37 -19.00
N TRP A 96 -10.96 -6.04 -20.30
CA TRP A 96 -12.22 -5.76 -21.00
C TRP A 96 -13.35 -6.76 -20.71
N ARG A 97 -13.04 -8.06 -20.62
CA ARG A 97 -14.02 -9.11 -20.33
C ARG A 97 -14.69 -8.95 -18.96
N ALA A 98 -13.96 -8.48 -17.96
CA ALA A 98 -14.46 -8.32 -16.59
C ALA A 98 -15.01 -6.91 -16.33
N ALA A 99 -14.45 -5.89 -16.97
CA ALA A 99 -14.82 -4.50 -16.72
C ALA A 99 -14.71 -3.65 -18.01
N PRO A 100 -15.63 -3.81 -18.98
CA PRO A 100 -15.51 -3.18 -20.31
C PRO A 100 -15.53 -1.65 -20.23
N ILE A 101 -16.40 -1.07 -19.39
CA ILE A 101 -16.50 0.38 -19.20
C ILE A 101 -15.19 0.96 -18.63
N TYR A 102 -14.58 0.28 -17.66
CA TYR A 102 -13.29 0.68 -17.09
C TYR A 102 -12.19 0.60 -18.15
N ALA A 103 -12.07 -0.55 -18.81
CA ALA A 103 -11.04 -0.80 -19.83
C ALA A 103 -11.13 0.21 -20.98
N GLY A 104 -12.33 0.53 -21.46
CA GLY A 104 -12.53 1.55 -22.49
C GLY A 104 -12.14 2.96 -22.04
N ARG A 105 -12.59 3.39 -20.85
CA ARG A 105 -12.23 4.71 -20.30
C ARG A 105 -10.74 4.86 -20.05
N ARG A 106 -10.11 3.82 -19.49
CA ARG A 106 -8.67 3.80 -19.23
C ARG A 106 -7.87 3.81 -20.53
N TRP A 107 -8.29 3.05 -21.54
CA TRP A 107 -7.66 3.05 -22.86
C TRP A 107 -7.76 4.43 -23.53
N LEU A 108 -8.94 5.06 -23.52
CA LEU A 108 -9.10 6.41 -24.06
C LEU A 108 -8.21 7.42 -23.32
N HIS A 109 -8.11 7.31 -22.00
CA HIS A 109 -7.22 8.16 -21.18
C HIS A 109 -5.73 7.94 -21.53
N SER A 110 -5.33 6.69 -21.81
CA SER A 110 -3.95 6.34 -22.19
C SER A 110 -3.48 7.01 -23.48
N LEU A 111 -4.40 7.54 -24.31
CA LEU A 111 -4.04 8.35 -25.49
C LEU A 111 -3.41 9.69 -25.10
N ARG A 112 -3.76 10.24 -23.94
CA ARG A 112 -3.28 11.52 -23.42
C ARG A 112 -2.19 11.36 -22.36
N GLN A 113 -2.03 10.16 -21.80
CA GLN A 113 -0.97 9.87 -20.85
C GLN A 113 0.39 10.12 -21.51
N ARG A 114 1.34 10.65 -20.73
CA ARG A 114 2.69 11.00 -21.18
C ARG A 114 3.74 10.15 -20.44
N PRO A 115 3.96 8.88 -20.84
CA PRO A 115 4.85 7.97 -20.11
C PRO A 115 6.29 8.49 -19.99
N ALA A 116 6.80 9.18 -21.02
CA ALA A 116 8.14 9.78 -20.98
C ALA A 116 8.29 10.89 -19.92
N GLU A 117 7.21 11.58 -19.55
CA GLU A 117 7.24 12.52 -18.43
C GLU A 117 7.30 11.78 -17.10
N TRP A 118 6.51 10.73 -16.92
CA TRP A 118 6.57 9.88 -15.73
C TRP A 118 7.93 9.19 -15.56
N GLN A 119 8.53 8.70 -16.65
CA GLN A 119 9.87 8.10 -16.64
C GLN A 119 10.93 9.08 -16.13
N ARG A 120 10.87 10.35 -16.54
CA ARG A 120 11.77 11.40 -16.04
C ARG A 120 11.62 11.61 -14.54
N LEU A 121 10.41 11.53 -13.99
CA LEU A 121 10.19 11.65 -12.55
C LEU A 121 10.70 10.45 -11.73
N TYR A 122 11.11 9.36 -12.38
CA TYR A 122 11.68 8.17 -11.75
C TYR A 122 13.19 8.02 -12.01
N SER A 123 13.83 8.93 -12.74
CA SER A 123 15.21 8.73 -13.21
C SER A 123 16.26 8.72 -12.10
N ASP A 124 16.03 9.49 -11.03
CA ASP A 124 16.96 9.57 -9.90
C ASP A 124 16.19 9.59 -8.58
N VAL A 125 16.49 8.64 -7.70
CA VAL A 125 15.90 8.53 -6.37
C VAL A 125 16.38 9.63 -5.41
N GLN A 126 17.46 10.35 -5.74
CA GLN A 126 17.97 11.48 -4.95
C GLN A 126 17.32 12.82 -5.34
N ASP A 127 16.60 12.87 -6.46
CA ASP A 127 15.92 14.06 -6.94
C ASP A 127 14.61 14.31 -6.17
N VAL A 128 14.70 15.24 -5.22
CA VAL A 128 13.58 15.66 -4.38
C VAL A 128 12.51 16.41 -5.16
N GLN A 129 12.88 17.17 -6.20
CA GLN A 129 11.90 17.91 -7.00
C GLN A 129 11.12 16.96 -7.91
N ALA A 130 11.76 15.91 -8.42
CA ALA A 130 11.09 14.82 -9.11
C ALA A 130 10.08 14.12 -8.21
N PHE A 131 10.46 13.77 -6.97
CA PHE A 131 9.52 13.18 -6.00
C PHE A 131 8.30 14.08 -5.73
N ARG A 132 8.52 15.38 -5.46
CA ARG A 132 7.42 16.31 -5.16
C ARG A 132 6.50 16.50 -6.34
N THR A 133 7.05 16.60 -7.55
CA THR A 133 6.28 16.68 -8.79
C THR A 133 5.49 15.40 -9.03
N TRP A 134 6.12 14.24 -8.84
CA TRP A 134 5.47 12.93 -8.92
C TRP A 134 4.29 12.81 -7.96
N LEU A 135 4.49 13.18 -6.69
CA LEU A 135 3.46 13.11 -5.66
C LEU A 135 2.26 14.00 -5.99
N ARG A 136 2.53 15.22 -6.46
CA ARG A 136 1.49 16.15 -6.92
C ARG A 136 0.71 15.59 -8.11
N TRP A 137 1.41 15.08 -9.13
CA TRP A 137 0.77 14.52 -10.33
C TRP A 137 -0.08 13.29 -10.01
N LEU A 138 0.38 12.45 -9.06
CA LEU A 138 -0.37 11.26 -8.64
C LEU A 138 -1.75 11.61 -8.06
N HIS A 139 -1.89 12.80 -7.47
CA HIS A 139 -3.13 13.30 -6.87
C HIS A 139 -3.89 14.31 -7.73
N GLU A 140 -3.40 14.60 -8.95
CA GLU A 140 -4.02 15.54 -9.85
C GLU A 140 -5.27 14.92 -10.51
N PRO A 141 -6.47 15.54 -10.41
CA PRO A 141 -7.70 14.96 -10.98
C PRO A 141 -7.60 14.64 -12.48
N ALA A 142 -6.88 15.45 -13.25
CA ALA A 142 -6.64 15.22 -14.68
C ALA A 142 -5.85 13.93 -14.96
N ARG A 143 -5.05 13.47 -13.99
CA ARG A 143 -4.16 12.30 -14.07
C ARG A 143 -4.67 11.11 -13.26
N ARG A 144 -5.86 11.19 -12.66
CA ARG A 144 -6.38 10.14 -11.74
C ARG A 144 -6.39 8.72 -12.30
N TRP A 145 -6.46 8.58 -13.63
CA TRP A 145 -6.45 7.29 -14.31
C TRP A 145 -5.03 6.73 -14.52
N ASP A 146 -3.98 7.55 -14.47
CA ASP A 146 -2.59 7.18 -14.78
C ASP A 146 -2.07 6.01 -13.96
N SER A 147 -2.48 5.92 -12.69
CA SER A 147 -2.02 4.86 -11.77
C SER A 147 -2.40 3.43 -12.22
N GLY A 148 -3.37 3.28 -13.13
CA GLY A 148 -3.91 1.97 -13.53
C GLY A 148 -4.72 1.27 -12.43
N GLU A 149 -4.85 1.90 -11.27
CA GLU A 149 -5.66 1.46 -10.15
C GLU A 149 -7.12 1.85 -10.37
N ARG A 150 -8.04 1.13 -9.71
CA ARG A 150 -9.47 1.42 -9.84
C ARG A 150 -9.92 2.64 -9.03
N LEU A 151 -9.03 3.32 -8.32
CA LEU A 151 -9.32 4.56 -7.56
C LEU A 151 -10.12 5.58 -8.38
N ALA A 152 -9.78 5.77 -9.66
CA ALA A 152 -10.48 6.70 -10.55
C ALA A 152 -11.98 6.40 -10.76
N LEU A 153 -12.46 5.23 -10.36
CA LEU A 153 -13.86 4.81 -10.41
C LEU A 153 -14.65 5.14 -9.14
N HIS A 154 -13.99 5.57 -8.07
CA HIS A 154 -14.61 5.82 -6.77
C HIS A 154 -15.04 7.28 -6.63
N ALA A 155 -16.17 7.52 -5.97
CA ALA A 155 -16.67 8.87 -5.71
C ALA A 155 -15.73 9.69 -4.82
N CYS A 156 -14.90 9.03 -4.01
CA CYS A 156 -13.88 9.68 -3.17
C CYS A 156 -12.54 9.95 -3.88
N ALA A 157 -12.39 9.65 -5.18
CA ALA A 157 -11.10 9.70 -5.88
C ALA A 157 -10.38 11.05 -5.79
N ASP A 158 -11.13 12.15 -5.76
CA ASP A 158 -10.56 13.51 -5.68
C ASP A 158 -10.31 13.96 -4.22
N ARG A 159 -10.68 13.14 -3.23
CA ARG A 159 -10.56 13.45 -1.80
C ARG A 159 -9.55 12.57 -1.07
N VAL A 160 -9.36 11.32 -1.50
CA VAL A 160 -8.44 10.38 -0.85
C VAL A 160 -7.16 10.18 -1.64
N GLY A 161 -6.09 9.82 -0.93
CA GLY A 161 -4.80 9.43 -1.49
C GLY A 161 -4.75 7.96 -1.86
N LEU A 162 -3.67 7.58 -2.55
CA LEU A 162 -3.46 6.21 -3.02
C LEU A 162 -3.32 5.22 -1.85
N LEU A 163 -2.69 5.63 -0.74
CA LEU A 163 -2.54 4.77 0.43
C LEU A 163 -3.90 4.46 1.08
N THR A 164 -4.73 5.47 1.31
CA THR A 164 -6.10 5.32 1.85
C THR A 164 -6.94 4.41 0.96
N TYR A 165 -6.90 4.62 -0.36
CA TYR A 165 -7.60 3.76 -1.31
C TYR A 165 -7.13 2.31 -1.21
N ARG A 166 -5.81 2.05 -1.24
CA ARG A 166 -5.27 0.69 -1.16
C ARG A 166 -5.59 0.03 0.17
N TYR A 167 -5.56 0.79 1.27
CA TYR A 167 -5.95 0.30 2.60
C TYR A 167 -7.40 -0.18 2.62
N LEU A 168 -8.33 0.67 2.18
CA LEU A 168 -9.76 0.35 2.16
C LEU A 168 -10.08 -0.77 1.19
N ASP A 169 -9.51 -0.74 -0.02
CA ASP A 169 -9.72 -1.82 -0.99
C ASP A 169 -9.18 -3.13 -0.45
N LEU A 170 -7.99 -3.15 0.14
CA LEU A 170 -7.37 -4.37 0.62
C LEU A 170 -8.08 -4.95 1.84
N PHE A 171 -8.33 -4.13 2.86
CA PHE A 171 -8.71 -4.61 4.20
C PHE A 171 -10.19 -4.54 4.52
N CYS A 172 -11.04 -4.02 3.63
CA CYS A 172 -12.48 -3.98 3.83
C CYS A 172 -13.23 -4.93 2.89
N ARG A 173 -14.27 -5.58 3.40
CA ARG A 173 -15.20 -6.39 2.61
C ARG A 173 -16.24 -5.51 1.91
N GLY A 174 -16.66 -5.90 0.72
CA GLY A 174 -17.64 -5.15 -0.05
C GLY A 174 -17.04 -4.01 -0.86
N SER A 175 -17.86 -3.03 -1.23
CA SER A 175 -17.46 -1.93 -2.12
C SER A 175 -17.79 -0.57 -1.51
N PHE A 176 -16.81 0.32 -1.50
CA PHE A 176 -16.96 1.73 -1.12
C PHE A 176 -17.00 2.66 -2.34
N ARG A 177 -17.31 2.13 -3.53
CA ARG A 177 -17.20 2.88 -4.79
C ARG A 177 -18.10 4.13 -4.84
N SER A 178 -19.28 4.07 -4.24
CA SER A 178 -20.24 5.18 -4.18
C SER A 178 -19.98 6.16 -3.04
N ILE A 179 -19.11 5.82 -2.09
CA ILE A 179 -18.85 6.64 -0.92
C ILE A 179 -17.92 7.80 -1.30
N ALA A 180 -18.34 9.03 -1.01
CA ALA A 180 -17.65 10.23 -1.47
C ALA A 180 -16.93 10.97 -0.34
N ASP A 181 -17.47 10.96 0.88
CA ASP A 181 -16.98 11.72 2.02
C ASP A 181 -16.22 10.85 3.04
N LEU A 182 -15.42 11.51 3.88
CA LEU A 182 -14.51 10.83 4.79
C LEU A 182 -15.22 10.17 5.98
N GLU A 183 -16.33 10.75 6.44
CA GLU A 183 -17.09 10.23 7.58
C GLU A 183 -17.74 8.89 7.22
N SER A 184 -18.40 8.83 6.06
CA SER A 184 -18.97 7.61 5.52
C SER A 184 -17.90 6.55 5.21
N LEU A 185 -16.68 6.94 4.83
CA LEU A 185 -15.56 5.99 4.71
C LEU A 185 -15.13 5.43 6.06
N ARG A 186 -15.17 6.22 7.15
CA ARG A 186 -14.92 5.72 8.51
C ARG A 186 -16.01 4.76 8.97
N ALA A 187 -17.28 5.07 8.70
CA ALA A 187 -18.38 4.18 9.01
C ALA A 187 -18.27 2.86 8.23
N PHE A 188 -17.95 2.93 6.93
CA PHE A 188 -17.71 1.75 6.11
C PHE A 188 -16.59 0.89 6.70
N ASP A 189 -15.42 1.47 6.94
CA ASP A 189 -14.30 0.74 7.52
C ASP A 189 -14.64 0.12 8.89
N ALA A 190 -15.33 0.83 9.78
CA ALA A 190 -15.72 0.30 11.09
C ALA A 190 -16.57 -0.98 10.99
N THR A 191 -17.35 -1.13 9.92
CA THR A 191 -18.20 -2.31 9.68
C THR A 191 -17.59 -3.37 8.76
N ALA A 192 -16.74 -2.95 7.84
CA ALA A 192 -16.30 -3.78 6.73
C ALA A 192 -14.84 -4.24 6.87
N ASN A 193 -14.05 -3.57 7.71
CA ASN A 193 -12.67 -3.95 7.96
C ASN A 193 -12.62 -5.30 8.67
N TYR A 194 -11.88 -6.24 8.10
CA TYR A 194 -11.83 -7.61 8.59
C TYR A 194 -10.55 -7.92 9.38
N LEU A 195 -9.66 -6.93 9.58
CA LEU A 195 -8.42 -7.15 10.33
C LEU A 195 -8.70 -7.16 11.83
N ASP A 196 -8.22 -8.19 12.51
CA ASP A 196 -8.20 -8.24 13.97
C ASP A 196 -7.03 -7.43 14.54
N HIS A 197 -5.90 -7.44 13.83
CA HIS A 197 -4.67 -6.78 14.25
C HIS A 197 -3.98 -6.04 13.11
N VAL A 198 -3.28 -4.97 13.46
CA VAL A 198 -2.52 -4.14 12.53
C VAL A 198 -1.12 -3.88 13.10
N ILE A 199 -0.08 -4.22 12.35
CA ILE A 199 1.31 -3.88 12.65
C ILE A 199 1.67 -2.54 12.02
N ARG A 200 2.25 -1.63 12.80
CA ARG A 200 2.81 -0.38 12.28
C ARG A 200 4.28 -0.59 11.95
N THR A 201 4.68 -0.20 10.74
CA THR A 201 6.06 -0.36 10.27
C THR A 201 7.08 0.36 11.17
N GLU A 202 6.66 1.40 11.87
CA GLU A 202 7.49 2.19 12.79
C GLU A 202 7.80 1.48 14.11
N HIS A 203 6.97 0.50 14.50
CA HIS A 203 7.11 -0.31 15.71
C HIS A 203 6.97 -1.80 15.36
N LEU A 204 7.52 -2.20 14.21
CA LEU A 204 7.18 -3.46 13.54
C LEU A 204 7.44 -4.67 14.44
N GLU A 205 8.63 -4.75 15.01
CA GLU A 205 9.08 -5.88 15.81
C GLU A 205 8.28 -5.97 17.11
N GLN A 206 8.01 -4.82 17.75
CA GLN A 206 7.20 -4.75 18.97
C GLN A 206 5.73 -5.10 18.71
N ASP A 207 5.13 -4.52 17.66
CA ASP A 207 3.74 -4.80 17.27
C ASP A 207 3.58 -6.28 16.87
N LEU A 208 4.58 -6.88 16.19
CA LEU A 208 4.57 -8.30 15.85
C LEU A 208 4.60 -9.19 17.11
N LEU A 209 5.51 -8.92 18.05
CA LEU A 209 5.60 -9.69 19.30
C LEU A 209 4.30 -9.60 20.11
N MET A 210 3.70 -8.40 20.20
CA MET A 210 2.41 -8.22 20.88
C MET A 210 1.29 -9.04 20.21
N VAL A 211 1.27 -9.13 18.87
CA VAL A 211 0.30 -9.96 18.15
C VAL A 211 0.55 -11.45 18.45
N LEU A 212 1.78 -11.92 18.37
CA LEU A 212 2.12 -13.33 18.65
C LEU A 212 1.72 -13.73 20.08
N GLU A 213 1.98 -12.87 21.06
CA GLU A 213 1.58 -13.05 22.46
C GLU A 213 0.05 -13.14 22.60
N ARG A 214 -0.71 -12.21 22.00
CA ARG A 214 -2.18 -12.23 22.02
C ARG A 214 -2.78 -13.48 21.38
N LEU A 215 -2.12 -14.01 20.35
CA LEU A 215 -2.51 -15.26 19.69
C LEU A 215 -2.06 -16.51 20.46
N GLN A 216 -1.39 -16.34 21.61
CA GLN A 216 -0.81 -17.43 22.39
C GLN A 216 0.09 -18.32 21.54
N ILE A 217 0.88 -17.68 20.66
CA ILE A 217 1.90 -18.34 19.86
C ILE A 217 3.20 -18.26 20.66
N ALA A 218 3.73 -19.43 21.02
CA ALA A 218 4.98 -19.50 21.76
C ALA A 218 6.13 -18.96 20.90
N VAL A 219 6.93 -18.07 21.49
CA VAL A 219 8.14 -17.50 20.90
C VAL A 219 9.28 -17.80 21.86
N SER A 220 10.30 -18.55 21.43
CA SER A 220 11.49 -18.81 22.25
C SER A 220 12.32 -17.53 22.42
N ASP A 221 13.22 -17.51 23.41
CA ASP A 221 14.10 -16.37 23.63
C ASP A 221 15.01 -16.11 22.42
N GLU A 222 15.46 -17.17 21.73
CA GLU A 222 16.23 -17.08 20.50
C GLU A 222 15.40 -16.45 19.36
N GLN A 223 14.16 -16.91 19.16
CA GLN A 223 13.26 -16.34 18.15
C GLN A 223 12.94 -14.87 18.46
N ARG A 224 12.72 -14.54 19.73
CA ARG A 224 12.48 -13.16 20.18
C ARG A 224 13.68 -12.27 19.89
N SER A 225 14.89 -12.74 20.18
CA SER A 225 16.13 -12.04 19.86
C SER A 225 16.30 -11.83 18.35
N GLN A 226 16.00 -12.84 17.53
CA GLN A 226 16.01 -12.73 16.07
C GLN A 226 14.99 -11.72 15.52
N ILE A 227 13.80 -11.67 16.12
CA ILE A 227 12.77 -10.68 15.74
C ILE A 227 13.25 -9.27 16.07
N LEU A 228 13.72 -9.04 17.29
CA LEU A 228 14.17 -7.71 17.74
C LEU A 228 15.46 -7.25 17.05
N GLY A 229 16.35 -8.18 16.71
CA GLY A 229 17.57 -7.92 15.94
C GLY A 229 17.35 -7.87 14.43
N GLY A 230 16.12 -8.13 13.96
CA GLY A 230 15.77 -8.17 12.55
C GLY A 230 15.92 -6.81 11.88
N GLY A 231 17.00 -6.62 11.12
CA GLY A 231 17.13 -5.44 10.27
C GLY A 231 16.10 -5.40 9.13
N ARG A 232 15.88 -4.22 8.55
CA ARG A 232 14.96 -4.04 7.42
C ARG A 232 15.38 -4.90 6.22
N SER A 233 14.48 -5.78 5.77
CA SER A 233 14.66 -6.52 4.51
C SER A 233 14.34 -5.65 3.29
N ASN A 234 15.19 -5.70 2.25
CA ASN A 234 15.00 -5.06 0.95
C ASN A 234 14.64 -3.56 1.02
N PRO A 235 15.42 -2.71 1.72
CA PRO A 235 15.19 -1.27 1.68
C PRO A 235 15.39 -0.77 0.23
N SER A 236 14.53 0.16 -0.21
CA SER A 236 14.74 0.85 -1.49
C SER A 236 16.15 1.47 -1.50
N ARG A 237 16.95 1.11 -2.52
CA ARG A 237 18.37 1.47 -2.60
C ARG A 237 18.55 2.93 -2.96
N GLY A 238 19.67 3.51 -2.54
CA GLY A 238 20.12 4.83 -2.99
C GLY A 238 19.26 6.02 -2.56
N LYS A 239 18.21 5.84 -1.75
CA LYS A 239 17.41 6.94 -1.20
C LYS A 239 18.16 7.71 -0.11
N ARG A 240 17.71 8.94 0.20
CA ARG A 240 18.18 9.68 1.38
C ARG A 240 17.92 8.90 2.67
N SER A 241 18.76 9.14 3.67
CA SER A 241 18.68 8.48 4.97
C SER A 241 17.36 8.77 5.69
N ARG A 242 16.86 10.01 5.58
CA ARG A 242 15.60 10.48 6.14
C ARG A 242 14.57 10.70 5.05
N TRP A 243 13.36 10.18 5.23
CA TRP A 243 12.27 10.39 4.27
C TRP A 243 11.73 11.82 4.33
N GLN A 244 11.91 12.52 5.45
CA GLN A 244 11.51 13.91 5.65
C GLN A 244 12.19 14.84 4.65
N ASP A 245 13.43 14.54 4.25
CA ASP A 245 14.23 15.35 3.34
C ASP A 245 13.63 15.48 1.92
N TYR A 246 12.66 14.64 1.59
CA TYR A 246 11.93 14.69 0.32
C TYR A 246 10.78 15.70 0.32
N TYR A 247 10.36 16.17 1.49
CA TYR A 247 9.17 16.97 1.65
C TYR A 247 9.48 18.46 1.78
N ASP A 248 8.53 19.26 1.32
CA ASP A 248 8.32 20.65 1.68
C ASP A 248 6.92 20.79 2.28
N GLN A 249 6.56 22.00 2.71
CA GLN A 249 5.30 22.25 3.39
C GLN A 249 4.09 21.87 2.52
N ALA A 250 4.12 22.23 1.23
CA ALA A 250 3.04 21.93 0.29
C ALA A 250 2.83 20.42 0.08
N SER A 251 3.92 19.65 -0.06
CA SER A 251 3.83 18.19 -0.20
C SER A 251 3.45 17.49 1.12
N ILE A 252 3.81 18.06 2.28
CA ILE A 252 3.35 17.58 3.59
C ILE A 252 1.84 17.72 3.70
N GLU A 253 1.32 18.91 3.40
CA GLU A 253 -0.11 19.23 3.46
C GLU A 253 -0.92 18.39 2.46
N LEU A 254 -0.39 18.18 1.26
CA LEU A 254 -1.02 17.33 0.26
C LEU A 254 -1.27 15.91 0.81
N VAL A 255 -0.25 15.29 1.43
CA VAL A 255 -0.40 13.95 2.03
C VAL A 255 -1.31 14.00 3.26
N ALA A 256 -1.18 15.02 4.10
CA ALA A 256 -2.02 15.21 5.29
C ALA A 256 -3.51 15.26 4.91
N GLN A 257 -3.83 15.96 3.82
CA GLN A 257 -5.20 16.10 3.32
C GLN A 257 -5.69 14.81 2.65
N ARG A 258 -4.89 14.25 1.73
CA ARG A 258 -5.30 13.10 0.91
C ARG A 258 -5.37 11.81 1.70
N ASP A 259 -4.45 11.59 2.63
CA ASP A 259 -4.42 10.40 3.48
C ASP A 259 -4.89 10.68 4.92
N ARG A 260 -5.73 11.72 5.09
CA ARG A 260 -6.35 12.09 6.37
C ARG A 260 -7.09 10.94 7.05
N PHE A 261 -7.66 10.02 6.27
CA PHE A 261 -8.27 8.81 6.79
C PHE A 261 -7.28 8.01 7.66
N ILE A 262 -6.10 7.72 7.09
CA ILE A 262 -5.05 6.89 7.70
C ILE A 262 -4.37 7.64 8.84
N THR A 263 -4.09 8.93 8.68
CA THR A 263 -3.45 9.71 9.74
C THR A 263 -4.32 9.78 10.99
N GLU A 264 -5.61 10.08 10.84
CA GLU A 264 -6.54 10.12 11.99
C GLU A 264 -6.80 8.72 12.58
N ARG A 265 -6.95 7.69 11.74
CA ARG A 265 -7.20 6.31 12.20
C ARG A 265 -6.07 5.75 13.06
N PHE A 266 -4.83 6.05 12.70
CA PHE A 266 -3.65 5.46 13.36
C PHE A 266 -2.84 6.48 14.18
N GLY A 267 -3.33 7.72 14.31
CA GLY A 267 -2.68 8.78 15.09
C GLY A 267 -1.35 9.27 14.51
N TYR A 268 -1.15 9.18 13.19
CA TYR A 268 0.07 9.70 12.57
C TYR A 268 0.05 11.23 12.53
N LYS A 269 1.13 11.83 13.01
CA LYS A 269 1.34 13.29 12.98
C LYS A 269 2.11 13.69 11.73
N SER A 270 1.76 14.85 11.19
CA SER A 270 2.54 15.47 10.12
C SER A 270 3.98 15.70 10.58
N PRO A 271 4.98 15.51 9.70
CA PRO A 271 6.35 15.89 9.99
C PRO A 271 6.44 17.40 10.22
N THR A 272 7.33 17.80 11.13
CA THR A 272 7.78 19.19 11.29
C THR A 272 9.04 19.37 10.44
N LEU A 273 9.09 20.45 9.67
CA LEU A 273 10.27 20.86 8.89
C LEU A 273 11.31 21.53 9.79
#